data_AF-A0A925RTI6-F1
#
_entry.id   AF-A0A925RTI6-F1
#
_cell.length_a   1.000
_cell.length_b   1.000
_cell.length_c   1.000
_cell.angle_alpha   90.00
_cell.angle_beta   90.00
_cell.angle_gamma   90.00
#
_symmetry.space_group_name_H-M   'P 1'
#
loop_
_entity.id
_entity.type
_entity.pdbx_description
1 polymer ?
#
loop_
_entity_poly.entity_id
_entity_poly.type
_entity_poly.pdbx_seq_one_letter_code
_entity_poly.pdbx_strand_id
1 'polypeptide(L)'
;MREEITALVFGPGLPAGGAPGTLSVTASGIVVSAQLQNQSARFSELALREVGFGESGLEFAWSDAGEQWAVHVLDAATARRLLAMPACAAMSQADLLKGKQQRNKMRRVVGRALIALFVLLPVVMLVVLFFSANRIARWAADKIPIEQEIKWGRQAFSSVHGTLKLVESGPAYSAVQAIGAKLTQGSRYRYEFYVVDDKSVNAYAMPGGFIVIHSGLIAATKRPEELAGVLAHEVQHVEQRHAIKGMIKELGLRGLWRAITGDLGATLAGEAALQITSLKFSRDDERAADHVGFDALVQLGIDPAGMPAFFKTLSEQAAGAPAAFLSTHPLSVDRQQDLQARVESVREVKFLALSFGSWPPALNGN
;
A
#
# COMPACT_ATOMS: atom_id res chain seq x y z
N MET A 1 12.15 46.62 43.74
CA MET A 1 13.19 46.63 42.69
C MET A 1 12.56 47.13 41.41
N ARG A 2 13.10 48.19 40.81
CA ARG A 2 12.69 48.64 39.46
C ARG A 2 13.32 47.65 38.47
N GLU A 3 12.51 47.01 37.65
CA GLU A 3 12.98 46.09 36.61
C GLU A 3 13.38 46.91 35.39
N GLU A 4 14.67 46.92 35.05
CA GLU A 4 15.18 47.56 33.85
C GLU A 4 15.10 46.59 32.68
N ILE A 5 14.38 46.99 31.64
CA ILE A 5 14.13 46.21 30.44
C ILE A 5 14.96 46.78 29.31
N THR A 6 15.73 45.94 28.63
CA THR A 6 16.47 46.35 27.44
C THR A 6 15.51 46.74 26.32
N ALA A 7 15.71 47.93 25.74
CA ALA A 7 14.86 48.47 24.68
C ALA A 7 15.66 49.32 23.68
N LEU A 8 15.06 49.61 22.53
CA LEU A 8 15.58 50.59 21.57
C LEU A 8 14.79 51.89 21.70
N VAL A 9 15.49 52.99 21.91
CA VAL A 9 14.91 54.31 22.15
C VAL A 9 15.09 55.19 20.93
N PHE A 10 14.01 55.87 20.54
CA PHE A 10 13.94 56.76 19.40
C PHE A 10 13.51 58.14 19.91
N GLY A 11 14.17 59.17 19.39
CA GLY A 11 13.88 60.54 19.76
C GLY A 11 14.90 61.51 19.17
N PRO A 12 14.70 62.81 19.39
CA PRO A 12 15.61 63.87 18.99
C PRO A 12 17.05 63.62 19.48
N GLY A 13 18.01 63.82 18.58
CA GLY A 13 19.43 63.61 18.88
C GLY A 13 19.89 62.16 19.00
N LEU A 14 18.98 61.17 18.85
CA LEU A 14 19.33 59.74 18.79
C LEU A 14 19.48 59.26 17.33
N PRO A 15 20.23 58.16 17.08
CA PRO A 15 20.36 57.60 15.74
C PRO A 15 19.00 57.21 15.14
N ALA A 16 18.86 57.34 13.82
CA ALA A 16 17.64 56.94 13.11
C ALA A 16 17.29 55.44 13.26
N GLY A 17 18.28 54.60 13.53
CA GLY A 17 18.10 53.17 13.85
C GLY A 17 17.70 52.88 15.30
N GLY A 18 17.54 53.92 16.13
CA GLY A 18 17.34 53.83 17.57
C GLY A 18 18.65 53.67 18.34
N ALA A 19 18.66 54.14 19.59
CA ALA A 19 19.76 53.94 20.53
C ALA A 19 19.43 52.81 21.51
N PRO A 20 20.36 51.89 21.80
CA PRO A 20 20.20 50.94 22.89
C PRO A 20 20.02 51.67 24.22
N GLY A 21 19.00 51.28 24.98
CA GLY A 21 18.66 51.91 26.25
C GLY A 21 17.92 50.96 27.18
N THR A 22 17.49 51.51 28.31
CA THR A 22 16.68 50.80 29.30
C THR A 22 15.32 51.46 29.47
N LEU A 23 14.31 50.62 29.66
CA LEU A 23 12.93 50.98 29.98
C LEU A 23 12.62 50.50 31.40
N SER A 24 12.18 51.38 32.26
CA SER A 24 11.65 51.07 33.59
C SER A 24 10.19 51.48 33.68
N VAL A 25 9.34 50.57 34.16
CA VAL A 25 7.92 50.86 34.40
C VAL A 25 7.71 51.33 35.83
N THR A 26 6.97 52.43 35.99
CA THR A 26 6.62 53.02 37.29
C THR A 26 5.11 52.95 37.53
N ALA A 27 4.63 53.40 38.70
CA ALA A 27 3.21 53.39 39.03
C ALA A 27 2.35 54.31 38.12
N SER A 28 2.94 55.36 37.54
CA SER A 28 2.22 56.40 36.79
C SER A 28 2.63 56.52 35.32
N GLY A 29 3.66 55.78 34.89
CA GLY A 29 4.20 55.89 33.54
C GLY A 29 5.47 55.08 33.33
N ILE A 30 6.22 55.44 32.30
CA ILE A 30 7.50 54.82 31.96
C ILE A 30 8.66 55.81 32.13
N VAL A 31 9.85 55.27 32.40
CA VAL A 31 11.12 56.00 32.40
C VAL A 31 12.05 55.30 31.44
N VAL A 32 12.64 56.05 30.53
CA VAL A 32 13.50 55.56 29.46
C VAL A 32 14.85 56.26 29.55
N SER A 33 15.94 55.50 29.44
CA SER A 33 17.31 56.02 29.47
C SER A 33 18.09 55.53 28.26
N ALA A 34 18.65 56.45 27.46
CA ALA A 34 19.55 56.13 26.36
C ALA A 34 20.56 57.26 26.14
N GLN A 35 21.84 56.92 25.95
CA GLN A 35 22.92 57.86 25.59
C GLN A 35 22.92 59.17 26.42
N LEU A 36 22.82 59.05 27.75
CA LEU A 36 22.79 60.16 28.73
C LEU A 36 21.50 61.00 28.73
N GLN A 37 20.51 60.65 27.91
CA GLN A 37 19.18 61.25 27.92
C GLN A 37 18.23 60.39 28.74
N ASN A 38 17.54 61.01 29.69
CA ASN A 38 16.49 60.39 30.49
C ASN A 38 15.17 61.05 30.15
N GLN A 39 14.19 60.24 29.76
CA GLN A 39 12.84 60.70 29.43
C GLN A 39 11.82 59.94 30.27
N SER A 40 10.70 60.60 30.56
CA SER A 40 9.60 59.97 31.28
C SER A 40 8.26 60.41 30.70
N ALA A 41 7.33 59.47 30.59
CA ALA A 41 6.01 59.72 30.02
C ALA A 41 4.93 59.05 30.86
N ARG A 42 3.79 59.72 31.04
CA ARG A 42 2.65 59.17 31.79
C ARG A 42 1.85 58.20 30.93
N PHE A 43 1.20 57.21 31.53
CA PHE A 43 0.34 56.27 30.79
C PHE A 43 -0.79 56.94 30.00
N SER A 44 -1.28 58.10 30.45
CA SER A 44 -2.28 58.90 29.73
C SER A 44 -1.76 59.55 28.44
N GLU A 45 -0.46 59.76 28.33
CA GLU A 45 0.22 60.41 27.19
C GLU A 45 0.81 59.39 26.21
N LEU A 46 0.81 58.11 26.59
CA LEU A 46 1.39 57.03 25.83
C LEU A 46 0.40 56.45 24.82
N ALA A 47 0.87 56.31 23.58
CA ALA A 47 0.29 55.43 22.58
C ALA A 47 1.05 54.10 22.55
N LEU A 48 0.31 53.00 22.53
CA LEU A 48 0.83 51.65 22.51
C LEU A 48 0.61 51.03 21.14
N ARG A 49 1.68 50.48 20.54
CA ARG A 49 1.63 49.86 19.22
C ARG A 49 2.40 48.54 19.19
N GLU A 50 2.08 47.71 18.20
CA GLU A 50 2.81 46.47 17.93
C GLU A 50 3.94 46.78 16.94
N VAL A 51 5.16 46.32 17.25
CA VAL A 51 6.35 46.52 16.39
C VAL A 51 7.07 45.19 16.14
N GLY A 52 7.66 45.02 14.96
CA GLY A 52 8.47 43.83 14.62
C GLY A 52 7.91 42.99 13.46
N PHE A 53 8.82 42.33 12.74
CA PHE A 53 8.50 41.40 11.65
C PHE A 53 8.56 39.95 12.17
N GLY A 54 7.41 39.35 12.46
CA GLY A 54 7.26 37.93 12.82
C GLY A 54 6.96 37.67 14.29
N GLU A 55 7.72 38.28 15.20
CA GLU A 55 7.42 38.28 16.65
C GLU A 55 6.89 39.65 17.08
N SER A 56 5.84 39.65 17.90
CA SER A 56 5.11 40.87 18.28
C SER A 56 5.83 41.57 19.43
N GLY A 57 6.72 42.50 19.10
CA GLY A 57 7.28 43.48 20.04
C GLY A 57 6.27 44.57 20.40
N LEU A 58 6.65 45.43 21.35
CA LEU A 58 5.82 46.49 21.89
C LEU A 58 6.50 47.85 21.72
N GLU A 59 5.79 48.80 21.13
CA GLU A 59 6.20 50.20 21.01
C GLU A 59 5.38 51.05 21.97
N PHE A 60 6.05 51.84 22.78
CA PHE A 60 5.44 52.95 23.51
C PHE A 60 5.89 54.25 22.87
N ALA A 61 4.95 55.04 22.36
CA ALA A 61 5.21 56.32 21.71
C ALA A 61 4.54 57.47 22.48
N TRP A 62 5.21 58.60 22.60
CA TRP A 62 4.66 59.81 23.23
C TRP A 62 5.26 61.06 22.58
N SER A 63 4.70 62.22 22.93
CA SER A 63 5.28 63.51 22.57
C SER A 63 5.57 64.31 23.82
N ASP A 64 6.75 64.94 23.85
CA ASP A 64 7.13 65.87 24.90
C ASP A 64 7.65 67.15 24.25
N ALA A 65 7.17 68.31 24.72
CA ALA A 65 7.54 69.64 24.20
C ALA A 65 7.49 69.81 22.66
N GLY A 66 6.64 69.05 21.95
CA GLY A 66 6.51 69.08 20.48
C GLY A 66 7.43 68.11 19.74
N GLU A 67 8.31 67.41 20.45
CA GLU A 67 9.18 66.36 19.92
C GLU A 67 8.53 64.98 20.10
N GLN A 68 8.81 64.05 19.17
CA GLN A 68 8.26 62.69 19.19
C GLN A 68 9.28 61.71 19.73
N TRP A 69 8.84 60.85 20.64
CA TRP A 69 9.65 59.83 21.27
C TRP A 69 8.98 58.46 21.13
N ALA A 70 9.79 57.42 20.98
CA ALA A 70 9.30 56.05 20.99
C ALA A 70 10.32 55.11 21.65
N VAL A 71 9.83 54.06 22.31
CA VAL A 71 10.67 52.99 22.84
C VAL A 71 10.13 51.64 22.40
N HIS A 72 10.98 50.84 21.77
CA HIS A 72 10.66 49.52 21.24
C HIS A 72 11.24 48.44 22.13
N VAL A 73 10.36 47.57 22.64
CA VAL A 73 10.69 46.33 23.31
C VAL A 73 10.51 45.21 22.31
N LEU A 74 11.61 44.76 21.69
CA LEU A 74 11.59 43.77 20.62
C LEU A 74 11.45 42.32 21.12
N ASP A 75 11.83 42.05 22.37
CA ASP A 75 11.66 40.72 22.96
C ASP A 75 10.18 40.42 23.22
N ALA A 76 9.63 39.42 22.53
CA ALA A 76 8.21 39.10 22.59
C ALA A 76 7.77 38.53 23.94
N ALA A 77 8.67 37.94 24.74
CA ALA A 77 8.34 37.48 26.08
C ALA A 77 8.17 38.68 27.03
N THR A 78 9.09 39.64 26.97
CA THR A 78 9.06 40.86 27.76
C THR A 78 7.92 41.78 27.34
N ALA A 79 7.66 41.94 26.04
CA ALA A 79 6.50 42.67 25.52
C ALA A 79 5.17 42.12 26.07
N ARG A 80 5.01 40.79 26.12
CA ARG A 80 3.81 40.15 26.71
C ARG A 80 3.71 40.39 28.21
N ARG A 81 4.84 40.32 28.93
CA ARG A 81 4.88 40.61 30.38
C ARG A 81 4.49 42.07 30.66
N LEU A 82 5.01 43.01 29.87
CA LEU A 82 4.67 44.43 29.96
C LEU A 82 3.19 44.70 29.70
N LEU A 83 2.61 44.10 28.65
CA LEU A 83 1.17 44.18 28.37
C LEU A 83 0.29 43.61 29.49
N ALA A 84 0.81 42.66 30.26
CA ALA A 84 0.11 42.03 31.39
C ALA A 84 0.23 42.82 32.71
N MET A 85 1.14 43.80 32.80
CA MET A 85 1.26 44.64 34.00
C MET A 85 -0.01 45.47 34.22
N PRO A 86 -0.52 45.62 35.46
CA PRO A 86 -1.77 46.35 35.72
C PRO A 86 -1.81 47.76 35.14
N ALA A 87 -0.69 48.48 35.20
CA ALA A 87 -0.58 49.86 34.74
C ALA A 87 -0.68 49.99 33.20
N CYS A 88 -0.07 49.05 32.46
CA CYS A 88 -0.20 48.97 31.01
C CYS A 88 -1.55 48.39 30.58
N ALA A 89 -2.07 47.40 31.32
CA ALA A 89 -3.35 46.75 31.02
C ALA A 89 -4.55 47.70 31.18
N ALA A 90 -4.43 48.74 32.01
CA ALA A 90 -5.44 49.79 32.15
C ALA A 90 -5.54 50.73 30.92
N MET A 91 -4.58 50.69 30.00
CA MET A 91 -4.63 51.46 28.76
C MET A 91 -5.64 50.84 27.78
N SER A 92 -6.54 51.65 27.22
CA SER A 92 -7.58 51.19 26.27
C SER A 92 -7.04 50.44 25.04
N GLN A 93 -5.79 50.72 24.64
CA GLN A 93 -5.13 50.10 23.49
C GLN A 93 -4.53 48.72 23.82
N ALA A 94 -4.30 48.39 25.09
CA ALA A 94 -3.67 47.14 25.51
C ALA A 94 -4.53 45.91 25.23
N ASP A 95 -5.84 45.98 25.46
CA ASP A 95 -6.77 44.87 25.22
C ASP A 95 -6.95 44.60 23.71
N LEU A 96 -6.98 45.64 22.88
CA LEU A 96 -7.02 45.52 21.42
C LEU A 96 -5.76 44.81 20.88
N LEU A 97 -4.59 45.17 21.40
CA LEU A 97 -3.32 44.56 21.01
C LEU A 97 -3.23 43.09 21.46
N LYS A 98 -3.64 42.78 22.70
CA LYS A 98 -3.74 41.39 23.18
C LYS A 98 -4.64 40.55 22.28
N GLY A 99 -5.82 41.08 21.94
CA GLY A 99 -6.76 40.41 21.03
C GLY A 99 -6.19 40.16 19.63
N LYS A 100 -5.47 41.14 19.06
CA LYS A 100 -4.80 41.03 17.76
C LYS A 100 -3.67 39.99 17.78
N GLN A 101 -2.81 40.02 18.80
CA GLN A 101 -1.72 39.06 18.98
C GLN A 101 -2.25 37.63 19.14
N GLN A 102 -3.29 37.44 19.95
CA GLN A 102 -3.92 36.14 20.16
C GLN A 102 -4.56 35.60 18.89
N ARG A 103 -5.27 36.44 18.11
CA ARG A 103 -5.83 36.07 16.80
C ARG A 103 -4.73 35.68 15.81
N ASN A 104 -3.63 36.43 15.73
CA ASN A 104 -2.52 36.12 14.83
C ASN A 104 -1.77 34.84 15.22
N LYS A 105 -1.60 34.57 16.52
CA LYS A 105 -1.07 33.30 17.02
C LYS A 105 -1.99 32.14 16.66
N MET A 106 -3.30 32.29 16.88
CA MET A 106 -4.29 31.28 16.53
C MET A 106 -4.27 30.98 15.02
N ARG A 107 -4.28 32.01 14.17
CA ARG A 107 -4.17 31.84 12.70
C ARG A 107 -2.91 31.11 12.28
N ARG A 108 -1.77 31.35 12.94
CA ARG A 108 -0.51 30.63 12.67
C ARG A 108 -0.58 29.16 13.09
N VAL A 109 -1.15 28.87 14.26
CA VAL A 109 -1.32 27.48 14.75
C VAL A 109 -2.29 26.72 13.85
N VAL A 110 -3.45 27.30 13.55
CA VAL A 110 -4.44 26.72 12.63
C VAL A 110 -3.85 26.53 11.24
N GLY A 111 -3.14 27.54 10.70
CA GLY A 111 -2.48 27.44 9.40
C GLY A 111 -1.45 26.30 9.34
N ARG A 112 -0.60 26.16 10.37
CA ARG A 112 0.36 25.05 10.49
C ARG A 112 -0.34 23.70 10.60
N ALA A 113 -1.43 23.62 11.36
CA ALA A 113 -2.21 22.39 11.50
C ALA A 113 -2.89 21.99 10.17
N LEU A 114 -3.44 22.96 9.42
CA LEU A 114 -4.03 22.72 8.10
C LEU A 114 -2.99 22.27 7.07
N ILE A 115 -1.80 22.88 7.07
CA ILE A 115 -0.68 22.45 6.22
C ILE A 115 -0.24 21.03 6.60
N ALA A 116 -0.07 20.75 7.90
CA ALA A 116 0.28 19.42 8.37
C ALA A 116 -0.78 18.38 7.99
N LEU A 117 -2.07 18.70 8.12
CA LEU A 117 -3.16 17.83 7.68
C LEU A 117 -3.11 17.60 6.17
N PHE A 118 -2.94 18.65 5.37
CA PHE A 118 -2.88 18.56 3.90
C PHE A 118 -1.69 17.70 3.42
N VAL A 119 -0.57 17.71 4.15
CA VAL A 119 0.61 16.90 3.82
C VAL A 119 0.48 15.47 4.37
N LEU A 120 0.01 15.29 5.62
CA LEU A 120 -0.04 13.99 6.27
C LEU A 120 -1.22 13.14 5.80
N LEU A 121 -2.37 13.74 5.51
CA LEU A 121 -3.56 13.01 5.07
C LEU A 121 -3.32 12.17 3.80
N PRO A 122 -2.74 12.69 2.69
CA PRO A 122 -2.44 11.86 1.53
C PRO A 122 -1.41 10.78 1.84
N VAL A 123 -0.42 11.04 2.70
CA VAL A 123 0.56 10.03 3.12
C VAL A 123 -0.11 8.89 3.89
N VAL A 124 -0.94 9.23 4.89
CA VAL A 124 -1.71 8.25 5.66
C VAL A 124 -2.66 7.49 4.73
N MET A 125 -3.32 8.17 3.80
CA MET A 125 -4.19 7.54 2.82
C MET A 125 -3.43 6.55 1.93
N LEU A 126 -2.25 6.92 1.42
CA LEU A 126 -1.39 6.03 0.64
C LEU A 126 -0.95 4.81 1.45
N VAL A 127 -0.57 5.00 2.72
CA VAL A 127 -0.22 3.90 3.63
C VAL A 127 -1.42 2.96 3.82
N VAL A 128 -2.61 3.49 4.09
CA VAL A 128 -3.84 2.69 4.25
C VAL A 128 -4.16 1.92 2.97
N LEU A 129 -4.04 2.56 1.79
CA LEU A 129 -4.25 1.90 0.49
C LEU A 129 -3.24 0.79 0.24
N PHE A 130 -1.96 1.02 0.56
CA PHE A 130 -0.88 0.04 0.41
C PHE A 130 -1.16 -1.20 1.27
N PHE A 131 -1.44 -1.03 2.56
CA PHE A 131 -1.78 -2.14 3.46
C PHE A 131 -3.15 -2.78 3.15
N SER A 132 -4.01 -2.10 2.39
CA SER A 132 -5.33 -2.60 1.99
C SER A 132 -5.37 -3.16 0.56
N ALA A 133 -4.24 -3.20 -0.16
CA ALA A 133 -4.19 -3.64 -1.56
C ALA A 133 -4.80 -5.04 -1.76
N ASN A 134 -4.48 -5.99 -0.88
CA ASN A 134 -5.06 -7.35 -0.93
C ASN A 134 -6.57 -7.37 -0.67
N ARG A 135 -7.10 -6.47 0.16
CA ARG A 135 -8.55 -6.35 0.42
C ARG A 135 -9.27 -5.74 -0.78
N ILE A 136 -8.69 -4.68 -1.35
CA ILE A 136 -9.22 -4.00 -2.53
C ILE A 136 -9.24 -4.94 -3.73
N ALA A 137 -8.14 -5.69 -3.98
CA ALA A 137 -8.06 -6.64 -5.07
C ALA A 137 -9.09 -7.77 -4.96
N ARG A 138 -9.31 -8.31 -3.75
CA ARG A 138 -10.37 -9.30 -3.51
C ARG A 138 -11.76 -8.74 -3.78
N TRP A 139 -12.08 -7.59 -3.19
CA TRP A 139 -13.36 -6.92 -3.40
C TRP A 139 -13.62 -6.63 -4.89
N ALA A 140 -12.61 -6.13 -5.60
CA ALA A 140 -12.71 -5.82 -7.01
C ALA A 140 -12.89 -7.07 -7.86
N ALA A 141 -12.12 -8.14 -7.59
CA ALA A 141 -12.29 -9.42 -8.24
C ALA A 141 -13.74 -9.91 -8.08
N ASP A 142 -14.27 -9.93 -6.85
CA ASP A 142 -15.63 -10.41 -6.56
C ASP A 142 -16.75 -9.65 -7.30
N LYS A 143 -16.48 -8.44 -7.79
CA LYS A 143 -17.42 -7.66 -8.61
C LYS A 143 -17.38 -8.00 -10.10
N ILE A 144 -16.33 -8.66 -10.58
CA ILE A 144 -16.20 -9.05 -11.99
C ILE A 144 -17.06 -10.31 -12.22
N PRO A 145 -18.02 -10.29 -13.17
CA PRO A 145 -18.82 -11.45 -13.52
C PRO A 145 -17.98 -12.61 -14.07
N ILE A 146 -18.44 -13.85 -13.87
CA ILE A 146 -17.75 -15.06 -14.35
C ILE A 146 -17.65 -15.08 -15.87
N GLU A 147 -18.68 -14.59 -16.57
CA GLU A 147 -18.72 -14.49 -18.03
C GLU A 147 -17.58 -13.62 -18.57
N GLN A 148 -17.25 -12.56 -17.83
CA GLN A 148 -16.15 -11.69 -18.17
C GLN A 148 -14.80 -12.39 -17.95
N GLU A 149 -14.66 -13.18 -16.88
CA GLU A 149 -13.46 -13.99 -16.65
C GLU A 149 -13.25 -15.02 -17.76
N ILE A 150 -14.32 -15.69 -18.19
CA ILE A 150 -14.28 -16.66 -19.31
C ILE A 150 -13.85 -15.96 -20.60
N LYS A 151 -14.36 -14.75 -20.87
CA LYS A 151 -13.96 -13.97 -22.04
C LYS A 151 -12.46 -13.64 -22.02
N TRP A 152 -11.94 -13.19 -20.89
CA TRP A 152 -10.52 -12.88 -20.74
C TRP A 152 -9.65 -14.13 -20.81
N GLY A 153 -10.07 -15.24 -20.19
CA GLY A 153 -9.41 -16.53 -20.30
C GLY A 153 -9.29 -17.00 -21.75
N ARG A 154 -10.40 -16.93 -22.50
CA ARG A 154 -10.43 -17.29 -23.92
C ARG A 154 -9.51 -16.41 -24.75
N GLN A 155 -9.51 -15.10 -24.51
CA GLN A 155 -8.59 -14.16 -25.17
C GLN A 155 -7.13 -14.49 -24.86
N ALA A 156 -6.82 -14.77 -23.59
CA ALA A 156 -5.48 -15.15 -23.15
C ALA A 156 -5.00 -16.47 -23.75
N PHE A 157 -5.88 -17.45 -23.81
CA PHE A 157 -5.59 -18.71 -24.49
C PHE A 157 -5.38 -18.48 -25.98
N SER A 158 -6.26 -17.74 -26.67
CA SER A 158 -6.14 -17.48 -28.10
C SER A 158 -4.85 -16.76 -28.49
N SER A 159 -4.29 -15.89 -27.63
CA SER A 159 -3.02 -15.22 -27.93
C SER A 159 -1.79 -16.14 -27.90
N VAL A 160 -1.85 -17.23 -27.11
CA VAL A 160 -0.74 -18.21 -27.04
C VAL A 160 -1.02 -19.45 -27.88
N HIS A 161 -2.28 -19.77 -28.14
CA HIS A 161 -2.73 -21.02 -28.78
C HIS A 161 -2.01 -21.29 -30.11
N GLY A 162 -1.84 -20.28 -30.97
CA GLY A 162 -1.14 -20.44 -32.26
C GLY A 162 0.35 -20.80 -32.15
N THR A 163 0.94 -20.68 -30.96
CA THR A 163 2.33 -21.06 -30.68
C THR A 163 2.46 -22.41 -29.95
N LEU A 164 1.36 -22.93 -29.41
CA LEU A 164 1.32 -24.16 -28.64
C LEU A 164 1.12 -25.38 -29.54
N LYS A 165 1.89 -26.44 -29.33
CA LYS A 165 1.67 -27.75 -29.95
C LYS A 165 0.70 -28.55 -29.09
N LEU A 166 -0.59 -28.47 -29.37
CA LEU A 166 -1.59 -29.18 -28.58
C LEU A 166 -1.53 -30.69 -28.79
N VAL A 167 -1.73 -31.43 -27.69
CA VAL A 167 -1.94 -32.87 -27.67
C VAL A 167 -3.41 -33.12 -27.35
N GLU A 168 -4.14 -33.69 -28.31
CA GLU A 168 -5.60 -33.84 -28.24
C GLU A 168 -6.05 -35.28 -27.98
N SER A 169 -5.13 -36.23 -27.90
CA SER A 169 -5.41 -37.64 -27.67
C SER A 169 -4.24 -38.37 -27.01
N GLY A 170 -4.44 -39.63 -26.61
CA GLY A 170 -3.40 -40.49 -26.02
C GLY A 170 -3.49 -40.60 -24.48
N PRO A 171 -2.68 -41.47 -23.86
CA PRO A 171 -2.75 -41.77 -22.43
C PRO A 171 -2.57 -40.53 -21.54
N ALA A 172 -1.62 -39.65 -21.88
CA ALA A 172 -1.38 -38.42 -21.13
C ALA A 172 -2.58 -37.48 -21.18
N TYR A 173 -3.15 -37.25 -22.37
CA TYR A 173 -4.36 -36.45 -22.55
C TYR A 173 -5.53 -37.04 -21.75
N SER A 174 -5.80 -38.34 -21.89
CA SER A 174 -6.89 -39.01 -21.16
C SER A 174 -6.72 -38.93 -19.64
N ALA A 175 -5.49 -39.03 -19.13
CA ALA A 175 -5.21 -38.88 -17.70
C ALA A 175 -5.54 -37.47 -17.20
N VAL A 176 -5.09 -36.42 -17.92
CA VAL A 176 -5.41 -35.02 -17.58
C VAL A 176 -6.92 -34.80 -17.59
N GLN A 177 -7.63 -35.22 -18.65
CA GLN A 177 -9.07 -35.02 -18.75
C GLN A 177 -9.83 -35.74 -17.62
N ALA A 178 -9.46 -36.99 -17.31
CA ALA A 178 -10.13 -37.78 -16.28
C ALA A 178 -9.92 -37.21 -14.86
N ILE A 179 -8.70 -36.78 -14.54
CA ILE A 179 -8.40 -36.16 -13.25
C ILE A 179 -9.05 -34.77 -13.17
N GLY A 180 -8.90 -33.96 -14.21
CA GLY A 180 -9.49 -32.62 -14.28
C GLY A 180 -11.00 -32.62 -14.13
N ALA A 181 -11.71 -33.56 -14.78
CA ALA A 181 -13.15 -33.72 -14.64
C ALA A 181 -13.59 -34.07 -13.21
N LYS A 182 -12.82 -34.91 -12.49
CA LYS A 182 -13.09 -35.23 -11.08
C LYS A 182 -12.89 -34.00 -10.19
N LEU A 183 -11.80 -33.27 -10.37
CA LEU A 183 -11.45 -32.10 -9.56
C LEU A 183 -12.42 -30.92 -9.73
N THR A 184 -13.07 -30.82 -10.87
CA THR A 184 -13.89 -29.66 -11.25
C THR A 184 -15.39 -29.94 -11.22
N GLN A 185 -15.78 -31.12 -10.73
CA GLN A 185 -17.18 -31.51 -10.60
C GLN A 185 -17.93 -30.53 -9.69
N GLY A 186 -18.97 -29.89 -10.22
CA GLY A 186 -19.77 -28.91 -9.49
C GLY A 186 -19.16 -27.50 -9.42
N SER A 187 -18.06 -27.25 -10.12
CA SER A 187 -17.53 -25.89 -10.24
C SER A 187 -18.50 -24.94 -10.95
N ARG A 188 -18.40 -23.66 -10.61
CA ARG A 188 -19.04 -22.54 -11.33
C ARG A 188 -18.40 -22.24 -12.68
N TYR A 189 -17.18 -22.70 -12.92
CA TYR A 189 -16.49 -22.56 -14.20
C TYR A 189 -16.64 -23.83 -15.04
N ARG A 190 -16.68 -23.67 -16.35
CA ARG A 190 -16.50 -24.79 -17.28
C ARG A 190 -15.03 -24.92 -17.59
N TYR A 191 -14.39 -25.96 -17.07
CA TYR A 191 -12.96 -26.15 -17.27
C TYR A 191 -12.62 -26.70 -18.65
N GLU A 192 -11.51 -26.20 -19.19
CA GLU A 192 -10.88 -26.65 -20.42
C GLU A 192 -9.41 -26.95 -20.10
N PHE A 193 -9.05 -28.24 -20.08
CA PHE A 193 -7.68 -28.69 -19.82
C PHE A 193 -6.97 -28.96 -21.14
N TYR A 194 -5.79 -28.36 -21.30
CA TYR A 194 -4.98 -28.46 -22.51
C TYR A 194 -3.63 -29.11 -22.18
N VAL A 195 -3.27 -30.16 -22.92
CA VAL A 195 -1.94 -30.74 -22.87
C VAL A 195 -1.13 -30.18 -24.04
N VAL A 196 0.09 -29.72 -23.76
CA VAL A 196 1.00 -29.19 -24.79
C VAL A 196 2.25 -30.05 -24.87
N ASP A 197 2.69 -30.33 -26.10
CA ASP A 197 3.97 -31.00 -26.36
C ASP A 197 5.13 -30.02 -26.13
N ASP A 198 5.51 -29.89 -24.87
CA ASP A 198 6.62 -29.08 -24.39
C ASP A 198 7.32 -29.83 -23.26
N LYS A 199 8.63 -30.04 -23.41
CA LYS A 199 9.45 -30.80 -22.46
C LYS A 199 9.73 -30.07 -21.16
N SER A 200 9.40 -28.79 -21.05
CA SER A 200 9.54 -28.05 -19.79
C SER A 200 8.54 -28.54 -18.74
N VAL A 201 8.98 -28.59 -17.48
CA VAL A 201 8.11 -28.91 -16.35
C VAL A 201 7.33 -27.64 -16.00
N ASN A 202 6.12 -27.53 -16.54
CA ASN A 202 5.22 -26.41 -16.31
C ASN A 202 3.73 -26.79 -16.37
N ALA A 203 2.93 -26.04 -15.62
CA ALA A 203 1.49 -25.95 -15.76
C ALA A 203 1.07 -24.56 -15.31
N TYR A 204 -0.04 -24.05 -15.84
CA TYR A 204 -0.57 -22.77 -15.42
C TYR A 204 -2.08 -22.67 -15.67
N ALA A 205 -2.74 -21.97 -14.76
CA ALA A 205 -4.14 -21.58 -14.85
C ALA A 205 -4.32 -20.17 -15.43
N MET A 206 -5.22 -20.04 -16.39
CA MET A 206 -5.75 -18.75 -16.85
C MET A 206 -7.17 -18.52 -16.28
N PRO A 207 -7.64 -17.26 -16.19
CA PRO A 207 -9.00 -16.95 -15.74
C PRO A 207 -10.07 -17.74 -16.48
N GLY A 208 -11.19 -18.05 -15.82
CA GLY A 208 -12.36 -18.64 -16.48
C GLY A 208 -12.28 -20.14 -16.76
N GLY A 209 -11.30 -20.87 -16.21
CA GLY A 209 -11.26 -22.33 -16.25
C GLY A 209 -10.32 -22.95 -17.28
N PHE A 210 -9.42 -22.18 -17.88
CA PHE A 210 -8.46 -22.70 -18.85
C PHE A 210 -7.17 -23.10 -18.12
N ILE A 211 -6.80 -24.37 -18.18
CA ILE A 211 -5.57 -24.88 -17.56
C ILE A 211 -4.70 -25.52 -18.64
N VAL A 212 -3.44 -25.10 -18.72
CA VAL A 212 -2.46 -25.63 -19.67
C VAL A 212 -1.41 -26.43 -18.91
N ILE A 213 -1.11 -27.63 -19.40
CA ILE A 213 -0.18 -28.57 -18.79
C ILE A 213 0.86 -29.00 -19.83
N HIS A 214 2.13 -28.87 -19.50
CA HIS A 214 3.21 -29.29 -20.38
C HIS A 214 3.48 -30.79 -20.27
N SER A 215 3.79 -31.45 -21.39
CA SER A 215 4.11 -32.88 -21.44
C SER A 215 5.30 -33.24 -20.54
N GLY A 216 6.27 -32.32 -20.40
CA GLY A 216 7.39 -32.45 -19.47
C GLY A 216 6.97 -32.55 -18.00
N LEU A 217 5.91 -31.83 -17.58
CA LEU A 217 5.37 -31.94 -16.22
C LEU A 217 4.76 -33.32 -16.00
N ILE A 218 3.93 -33.78 -16.94
CA ILE A 218 3.29 -35.10 -16.86
C ILE A 218 4.36 -36.21 -16.79
N ALA A 219 5.39 -36.13 -17.65
CA ALA A 219 6.50 -37.07 -17.67
C ALA A 219 7.34 -37.08 -16.39
N ALA A 220 7.40 -35.96 -15.65
CA ALA A 220 8.14 -35.87 -14.40
C ALA A 220 7.41 -36.54 -13.22
N THR A 221 6.08 -36.64 -13.27
CA THR A 221 5.30 -37.24 -12.18
C THR A 221 5.56 -38.74 -12.03
N LYS A 222 5.75 -39.22 -10.79
CA LYS A 222 6.06 -40.65 -10.54
C LYS A 222 4.81 -41.51 -10.35
N ARG A 223 3.67 -40.88 -10.05
CA ARG A 223 2.37 -41.53 -9.91
C ARG A 223 1.22 -40.57 -10.27
N PRO A 224 0.02 -41.08 -10.61
CA PRO A 224 -1.13 -40.25 -10.98
C PRO A 224 -1.52 -39.20 -9.93
N GLU A 225 -1.33 -39.51 -8.65
CA GLU A 225 -1.68 -38.61 -7.55
C GLU A 225 -0.78 -37.37 -7.50
N GLU A 226 0.45 -37.44 -8.00
CA GLU A 226 1.29 -36.24 -8.17
C GLU A 226 0.70 -35.30 -9.22
N LEU A 227 0.23 -35.83 -10.35
CA LEU A 227 -0.47 -35.03 -11.36
C LEU A 227 -1.79 -34.47 -10.82
N ALA A 228 -2.54 -35.27 -10.06
CA ALA A 228 -3.75 -34.81 -9.39
C ALA A 228 -3.46 -33.68 -8.39
N GLY A 229 -2.34 -33.75 -7.67
CA GLY A 229 -1.85 -32.69 -6.81
C GLY A 229 -1.63 -31.37 -7.54
N VAL A 230 -0.91 -31.42 -8.68
CA VAL A 230 -0.68 -30.24 -9.52
C VAL A 230 -2.00 -29.69 -10.06
N LEU A 231 -2.86 -30.54 -10.62
CA LEU A 231 -4.13 -30.09 -11.17
C LEU A 231 -5.06 -29.52 -10.10
N ALA A 232 -5.08 -30.10 -8.90
CA ALA A 232 -5.85 -29.56 -7.78
C ALA A 232 -5.37 -28.15 -7.40
N HIS A 233 -4.04 -27.96 -7.35
CA HIS A 233 -3.41 -26.66 -7.12
C HIS A 233 -3.81 -25.63 -8.19
N GLU A 234 -3.69 -25.97 -9.47
CA GLU A 234 -4.05 -25.07 -10.58
C GLU A 234 -5.56 -24.75 -10.61
N VAL A 235 -6.42 -25.72 -10.33
CA VAL A 235 -7.87 -25.51 -10.18
C VAL A 235 -8.13 -24.49 -9.08
N GLN A 236 -7.42 -24.55 -7.95
CA GLN A 236 -7.61 -23.56 -6.89
C GLN A 236 -7.11 -22.16 -7.23
N HIS A 237 -6.12 -22.00 -8.11
CA HIS A 237 -5.79 -20.68 -8.65
C HIS A 237 -6.95 -20.06 -9.43
N VAL A 238 -7.72 -20.88 -10.17
CA VAL A 238 -8.94 -20.44 -10.87
C VAL A 238 -10.08 -20.16 -9.89
N GLU A 239 -10.41 -21.12 -9.02
CA GLU A 239 -11.53 -20.99 -8.07
C GLU A 239 -11.35 -19.81 -7.12
N GLN A 240 -10.11 -19.52 -6.72
CA GLN A 240 -9.79 -18.38 -5.87
C GLN A 240 -9.47 -17.12 -6.67
N ARG A 241 -9.55 -17.16 -8.01
CA ARG A 241 -9.39 -16.00 -8.90
C ARG A 241 -8.05 -15.29 -8.70
N HIS A 242 -6.99 -16.07 -8.43
CA HIS A 242 -5.68 -15.53 -8.10
C HIS A 242 -5.07 -14.73 -9.26
N ALA A 243 -5.25 -15.17 -10.50
CA ALA A 243 -4.75 -14.44 -11.68
C ALA A 243 -5.38 -13.03 -11.79
N ILE A 244 -6.70 -12.92 -11.58
CA ILE A 244 -7.42 -11.65 -11.60
C ILE A 244 -6.99 -10.75 -10.44
N LYS A 245 -6.88 -11.30 -9.22
CA LYS A 245 -6.38 -10.55 -8.06
C LYS A 245 -4.94 -10.07 -8.29
N GLY A 246 -4.08 -10.90 -8.87
CA GLY A 246 -2.70 -10.55 -9.23
C GLY A 246 -2.64 -9.41 -10.24
N MET A 247 -3.41 -9.51 -11.32
CA MET A 247 -3.52 -8.46 -12.34
C MET A 247 -4.00 -7.12 -11.75
N ILE A 248 -5.00 -7.13 -10.86
CA ILE A 248 -5.48 -5.90 -10.19
C ILE A 248 -4.39 -5.30 -9.30
N LYS A 249 -3.63 -6.13 -8.58
CA LYS A 249 -2.51 -5.67 -7.74
C LYS A 249 -1.39 -5.06 -8.57
N GLU A 250 -1.01 -5.69 -9.68
CA GLU A 250 0.10 -5.25 -10.54
C GLU A 250 -0.24 -3.98 -11.32
N LEU A 251 -1.44 -3.91 -11.91
CA LEU A 251 -1.88 -2.75 -12.68
C LEU A 251 -2.41 -1.59 -11.80
N GLY A 252 -2.52 -1.81 -10.49
CA GLY A 252 -2.98 -0.82 -9.50
C GLY A 252 -4.33 -0.20 -9.87
N LEU A 253 -4.44 1.14 -9.78
CA LEU A 253 -5.67 1.86 -10.15
C LEU A 253 -6.10 1.60 -11.59
N ARG A 254 -5.17 1.39 -12.53
CA ARG A 254 -5.52 1.06 -13.93
C ARG A 254 -6.16 -0.32 -14.02
N GLY A 255 -5.65 -1.30 -13.28
CA GLY A 255 -6.24 -2.65 -13.19
C GLY A 255 -7.62 -2.63 -12.57
N LEU A 256 -7.77 -1.87 -11.47
CA LEU A 256 -9.05 -1.69 -10.79
C LEU A 256 -10.10 -1.04 -11.70
N TRP A 257 -9.76 0.06 -12.39
CA TRP A 257 -10.67 0.71 -13.33
C TRP A 257 -11.09 -0.23 -14.46
N ARG A 258 -10.14 -0.97 -15.06
CA ARG A 258 -10.42 -1.96 -16.12
C ARG A 258 -11.30 -3.11 -15.65
N ALA A 259 -11.06 -3.60 -14.43
CA ALA A 259 -11.88 -4.62 -13.80
C ALA A 259 -13.33 -4.15 -13.63
N ILE A 260 -13.53 -2.91 -13.21
CA ILE A 260 -14.86 -2.33 -12.97
C ILE A 260 -15.58 -2.01 -14.29
N THR A 261 -14.88 -1.50 -15.30
CA THR A 261 -15.51 -1.11 -16.58
C THR A 261 -15.67 -2.28 -17.57
N GLY A 262 -15.01 -3.41 -17.35
CA GLY A 262 -14.99 -4.54 -18.27
C GLY A 262 -14.23 -4.26 -19.58
N ASP A 263 -13.59 -3.09 -19.68
CA ASP A 263 -12.91 -2.60 -20.87
C ASP A 263 -11.42 -2.95 -20.83
N LEU A 264 -11.11 -4.21 -21.18
CA LEU A 264 -9.81 -4.57 -21.73
C LEU A 264 -9.90 -4.37 -23.24
N GLY A 265 -9.72 -3.14 -23.73
CA GLY A 265 -9.78 -2.82 -25.15
C GLY A 265 -8.95 -3.78 -26.02
N ALA A 266 -9.36 -4.00 -27.27
CA ALA A 266 -8.87 -5.10 -28.12
C ALA A 266 -7.34 -5.18 -28.31
N THR A 267 -6.63 -4.05 -28.34
CA THR A 267 -5.16 -3.99 -28.45
C THR A 267 -4.45 -4.29 -27.13
N LEU A 268 -5.05 -3.90 -26.00
CA LEU A 268 -4.53 -4.16 -24.65
C LEU A 268 -4.89 -5.56 -24.15
N ALA A 269 -5.91 -6.20 -24.74
CA ALA A 269 -6.30 -7.57 -24.40
C ALA A 269 -5.19 -8.59 -24.70
N GLY A 270 -4.39 -8.38 -25.77
CA GLY A 270 -3.24 -9.23 -26.10
C GLY A 270 -2.05 -9.05 -25.14
N GLU A 271 -1.76 -7.82 -24.73
CA GLU A 271 -0.71 -7.54 -23.74
C GLU A 271 -1.10 -8.07 -22.35
N ALA A 272 -2.35 -7.81 -21.93
CA ALA A 272 -2.88 -8.31 -20.66
C ALA A 272 -2.95 -9.86 -20.64
N ALA A 273 -3.28 -10.47 -21.78
CA ALA A 273 -3.25 -11.91 -21.97
C ALA A 273 -1.86 -12.53 -21.74
N LEU A 274 -0.82 -11.95 -22.34
CA LEU A 274 0.57 -12.39 -22.14
C LEU A 274 1.06 -12.12 -20.70
N GLN A 275 0.54 -11.07 -20.08
CA GLN A 275 0.85 -10.79 -18.68
C GLN A 275 0.26 -11.85 -17.75
N ILE A 276 -0.98 -12.31 -18.01
CA ILE A 276 -1.65 -13.37 -17.25
C ILE A 276 -0.81 -14.66 -17.20
N THR A 277 -0.16 -15.04 -18.30
CA THR A 277 0.65 -16.28 -18.36
C THR A 277 2.00 -16.18 -17.63
N SER A 278 2.42 -14.97 -17.25
CA SER A 278 3.66 -14.70 -16.53
C SER A 278 3.45 -14.14 -15.11
N LEU A 279 2.20 -14.13 -14.63
CA LEU A 279 1.87 -13.66 -13.29
C LEU A 279 2.54 -14.53 -12.23
N LYS A 280 3.18 -13.85 -11.27
CA LYS A 280 3.69 -14.48 -10.05
C LYS A 280 2.63 -14.40 -8.97
N PHE A 281 2.28 -15.53 -8.39
CA PHE A 281 1.34 -15.57 -7.29
C PHE A 281 2.03 -15.17 -5.97
N SER A 282 1.27 -14.52 -5.09
CA SER A 282 1.81 -14.17 -3.77
C SER A 282 1.92 -15.42 -2.89
N ARG A 283 2.75 -15.37 -1.84
CA ARG A 283 2.89 -16.47 -0.88
C ARG A 283 1.56 -16.87 -0.24
N ASP A 284 0.65 -15.91 -0.05
CA ASP A 284 -0.67 -16.18 0.51
C ASP A 284 -1.58 -16.88 -0.51
N ASP A 285 -1.51 -16.49 -1.79
CA ASP A 285 -2.26 -17.14 -2.87
C ASP A 285 -1.79 -18.60 -3.03
N GLU A 286 -0.47 -18.84 -2.98
CA GLU A 286 0.12 -20.18 -3.06
C GLU A 286 -0.30 -21.08 -1.88
N ARG A 287 -0.24 -20.59 -0.64
CA ARG A 287 -0.72 -21.36 0.53
C ARG A 287 -2.20 -21.67 0.44
N ALA A 288 -3.00 -20.72 -0.04
CA ALA A 288 -4.43 -20.92 -0.19
C ALA A 288 -4.73 -21.97 -1.27
N ALA A 289 -3.99 -21.98 -2.37
CA ALA A 289 -4.11 -23.01 -3.41
C ALA A 289 -3.69 -24.40 -2.89
N ASP A 290 -2.56 -24.47 -2.16
CA ASP A 290 -2.10 -25.71 -1.52
C ASP A 290 -3.16 -26.29 -0.57
N HIS A 291 -3.70 -25.46 0.33
CA HIS A 291 -4.63 -25.90 1.39
C HIS A 291 -5.94 -26.37 0.81
N VAL A 292 -6.57 -25.55 -0.03
CA VAL A 292 -7.88 -25.88 -0.60
C VAL A 292 -7.74 -27.01 -1.63
N GLY A 293 -6.60 -27.10 -2.34
CA GLY A 293 -6.31 -28.19 -3.27
C GLY A 293 -6.14 -29.52 -2.53
N PHE A 294 -5.41 -29.51 -1.42
CA PHE A 294 -5.28 -30.66 -0.52
C PHE A 294 -6.65 -31.12 -0.02
N ASP A 295 -7.47 -30.20 0.51
CA ASP A 295 -8.78 -30.52 1.05
C ASP A 295 -9.72 -31.07 -0.04
N ALA A 296 -9.63 -30.56 -1.27
CA ALA A 296 -10.39 -31.07 -2.41
C ALA A 296 -10.00 -32.52 -2.77
N LEU A 297 -8.71 -32.86 -2.76
CA LEU A 297 -8.25 -34.25 -2.99
C LEU A 297 -8.80 -35.19 -1.92
N VAL A 298 -8.73 -34.78 -0.64
CA VAL A 298 -9.28 -35.56 0.48
C VAL A 298 -10.77 -35.81 0.29
N GLN A 299 -11.55 -34.77 -0.03
CA GLN A 299 -12.99 -34.86 -0.26
C GLN A 299 -13.35 -35.79 -1.42
N LEU A 300 -12.52 -35.82 -2.46
CA LEU A 300 -12.68 -36.68 -3.64
C LEU A 300 -12.13 -38.10 -3.44
N GLY A 301 -11.55 -38.40 -2.26
CA GLY A 301 -10.96 -39.70 -1.96
C GLY A 301 -9.67 -40.01 -2.73
N ILE A 302 -8.99 -38.98 -3.24
CA ILE A 302 -7.70 -39.07 -3.94
C ILE A 302 -6.59 -38.85 -2.91
N ASP A 303 -5.53 -39.67 -2.93
CA ASP A 303 -4.44 -39.56 -1.94
C ASP A 303 -3.74 -38.18 -2.07
N PRO A 304 -3.88 -37.30 -1.06
CA PRO A 304 -3.34 -35.95 -1.12
C PRO A 304 -1.81 -35.93 -0.92
N ALA A 305 -1.18 -37.05 -0.54
CA ALA A 305 0.27 -37.15 -0.45
C ALA A 305 0.97 -36.99 -1.81
N GLY A 306 0.22 -37.01 -2.92
CA GLY A 306 0.71 -36.62 -4.24
C GLY A 306 1.23 -35.18 -4.31
N MET A 307 0.62 -34.23 -3.58
CA MET A 307 1.05 -32.82 -3.58
C MET A 307 2.48 -32.64 -3.02
N PRO A 308 2.80 -33.04 -1.77
CA PRO A 308 4.17 -32.91 -1.26
C PRO A 308 5.17 -33.83 -1.97
N ALA A 309 4.71 -34.94 -2.57
CA ALA A 309 5.58 -35.78 -3.40
C ALA A 309 6.02 -35.03 -4.66
N PHE A 310 5.13 -34.28 -5.32
CA PHE A 310 5.49 -33.48 -6.49
C PHE A 310 6.46 -32.33 -6.15
N PHE A 311 6.36 -31.72 -4.97
CA PHE A 311 7.35 -30.73 -4.50
C PHE A 311 8.77 -31.32 -4.46
N LYS A 312 8.91 -32.58 -4.03
CA LYS A 312 10.18 -33.30 -4.08
C LYS A 312 10.62 -33.54 -5.52
N THR A 313 9.71 -33.97 -6.40
CA THR A 313 9.98 -34.13 -7.85
C THR A 313 10.49 -32.82 -8.48
N LEU A 314 9.85 -31.68 -8.18
CA LEU A 314 10.30 -30.35 -8.66
C LEU A 314 11.69 -29.98 -8.13
N SER A 315 11.96 -30.26 -6.85
CA SER A 315 13.26 -29.98 -6.22
C SER A 315 14.39 -30.79 -6.85
N GLU A 316 14.12 -32.06 -7.19
CA GLU A 316 15.05 -32.94 -7.90
C GLU A 316 15.33 -32.42 -9.32
N GLN A 317 14.31 -31.94 -10.04
CA GLN A 317 14.46 -31.35 -11.38
C GLN A 317 15.20 -29.99 -11.35
N ALA A 318 14.96 -29.18 -10.30
CA ALA A 318 15.56 -27.86 -10.14
C ALA A 318 17.09 -27.90 -9.94
N ALA A 319 17.64 -29.02 -9.49
CA ALA A 319 19.08 -29.22 -9.30
C ALA A 319 19.87 -29.20 -10.64
N GLY A 320 19.21 -29.44 -11.78
CA GLY A 320 19.81 -29.35 -13.12
C GLY A 320 19.57 -28.02 -13.83
N ALA A 321 18.38 -27.44 -13.69
CA ALA A 321 18.00 -26.09 -14.14
C ALA A 321 16.66 -25.69 -13.46
N PRO A 322 16.39 -24.39 -13.21
CA PRO A 322 15.12 -23.98 -12.62
C PRO A 322 13.93 -24.43 -13.49
N ALA A 323 13.05 -25.26 -12.95
CA ALA A 323 11.81 -25.64 -13.63
C ALA A 323 10.95 -24.38 -13.88
N ALA A 324 10.35 -24.26 -15.06
CA ALA A 324 9.52 -23.12 -15.43
C ALA A 324 8.38 -22.89 -14.44
N PHE A 325 7.79 -23.97 -13.93
CA PHE A 325 6.79 -23.95 -12.85
C PHE A 325 7.24 -23.14 -11.62
N LEU A 326 8.52 -23.18 -11.24
CA LEU A 326 9.06 -22.48 -10.08
C LEU A 326 9.16 -20.96 -10.26
N SER A 327 9.06 -20.48 -11.50
CA SER A 327 9.12 -19.06 -11.80
C SER A 327 7.82 -18.34 -11.42
N THR A 328 6.68 -19.04 -11.52
CA THR A 328 5.35 -18.55 -11.15
C THR A 328 4.89 -19.08 -9.79
N HIS A 329 5.33 -20.28 -9.40
CA HIS A 329 5.02 -20.96 -8.14
C HIS A 329 6.29 -21.21 -7.32
N PRO A 330 6.82 -20.18 -6.62
CA PRO A 330 8.04 -20.34 -5.84
C PRO A 330 7.85 -21.34 -4.71
N LEU A 331 8.70 -22.37 -4.69
CA LEU A 331 8.78 -23.33 -3.58
C LEU A 331 9.25 -22.62 -2.31
N SER A 332 8.67 -23.00 -1.18
CA SER A 332 9.22 -22.68 0.14
C SER A 332 9.23 -23.91 1.03
N VAL A 333 10.23 -23.98 1.90
CA VAL A 333 10.34 -25.03 2.93
C VAL A 333 9.07 -25.07 3.78
N ASP A 334 8.55 -23.89 4.16
CA ASP A 334 7.33 -23.76 4.95
C ASP A 334 6.11 -24.43 4.27
N ARG A 335 5.93 -24.24 2.96
CA ARG A 335 4.81 -24.84 2.22
C ARG A 335 4.92 -26.36 2.18
N GLN A 336 6.13 -26.87 1.92
CA GLN A 336 6.38 -28.30 1.88
C GLN A 336 6.13 -28.95 3.26
N GLN A 337 6.61 -28.32 4.33
CA GLN A 337 6.40 -28.78 5.70
C GLN A 337 4.93 -28.75 6.11
N ASP A 338 4.20 -27.69 5.73
CA ASP A 338 2.78 -27.57 6.00
C ASP A 338 1.96 -28.66 5.28
N LEU A 339 2.22 -28.91 3.99
CA LEU A 339 1.58 -30.02 3.27
C LEU A 339 1.92 -31.38 3.88
N GLN A 340 3.16 -31.60 4.33
CA GLN A 340 3.55 -32.85 5.02
C GLN A 340 2.79 -33.02 6.35
N ALA A 341 2.66 -31.95 7.14
CA ALA A 341 1.88 -31.98 8.37
C ALA A 341 0.39 -32.29 8.11
N ARG A 342 -0.17 -31.75 7.01
CA ARG A 342 -1.54 -32.05 6.58
C ARG A 342 -1.71 -33.51 6.15
N VAL A 343 -0.76 -34.09 5.42
CA VAL A 343 -0.77 -35.53 5.09
C VAL A 343 -0.82 -36.36 6.37
N GLU A 344 0.01 -36.04 7.37
CA GLU A 344 0.03 -36.77 8.65
C GLU A 344 -1.33 -36.70 9.36
N SER A 345 -2.04 -35.57 9.26
CA SER A 345 -3.36 -35.40 9.87
C SER A 345 -4.45 -36.31 9.29
N VAL A 346 -4.26 -36.83 8.07
CA VAL A 346 -5.20 -37.71 7.38
C VAL A 346 -4.66 -39.12 7.15
N ARG A 347 -3.56 -39.50 7.82
CA ARG A 347 -2.85 -40.78 7.59
C ARG A 347 -3.71 -42.04 7.77
N GLU A 348 -4.74 -41.97 8.61
CA GLU A 348 -5.64 -43.10 8.89
C GLU A 348 -6.74 -43.25 7.82
N VAL A 349 -6.90 -42.26 6.94
CA VAL A 349 -7.87 -42.28 5.84
C VAL A 349 -7.32 -43.12 4.70
N LYS A 350 -8.13 -44.08 4.22
CA LYS A 350 -7.79 -44.87 3.04
C LYS A 350 -8.29 -44.16 1.79
N PHE A 351 -7.34 -43.77 0.94
CA PHE A 351 -7.63 -43.16 -0.36
C PHE A 351 -7.61 -44.21 -1.47
N LEU A 352 -8.39 -43.99 -2.52
CA LEU A 352 -8.38 -44.86 -3.69
C LEU A 352 -7.23 -44.45 -4.60
N ALA A 353 -6.38 -45.40 -4.94
CA ALA A 353 -5.34 -45.18 -5.94
C ALA A 353 -6.01 -44.87 -7.29
N LEU A 354 -5.54 -43.81 -7.94
CA LEU A 354 -5.94 -43.51 -9.29
C LEU A 354 -5.30 -44.54 -10.23
N SER A 355 -6.11 -45.37 -10.87
CA SER A 355 -5.61 -46.39 -11.78
C SER A 355 -5.63 -45.86 -13.22
N PHE A 356 -4.44 -45.59 -13.75
CA PHE A 356 -4.20 -45.41 -15.18
C PHE A 356 -3.38 -46.61 -15.69
N GLY A 357 -3.08 -46.67 -16.99
CA GLY A 357 -2.20 -47.69 -17.57
C GLY A 357 -0.75 -47.55 -17.09
N SER A 358 0.23 -47.64 -18.00
CA SER A 358 1.63 -47.35 -17.66
C SER A 358 1.79 -45.92 -17.14
N TRP A 359 2.60 -45.72 -16.09
CA TRP A 359 2.95 -44.41 -15.56
C TRP A 359 4.47 -44.17 -15.56
N PRO A 360 4.97 -42.98 -15.98
CA PRO A 360 4.22 -41.85 -16.54
C PRO A 360 3.51 -42.22 -17.85
N PRO A 361 2.36 -41.59 -18.15
CA PRO A 361 1.59 -41.95 -19.33
C PRO A 361 2.31 -41.46 -20.59
N ALA A 362 2.31 -42.29 -21.63
CA ALA A 362 2.87 -41.90 -22.92
C ALA A 362 2.09 -40.71 -23.51
N LEU A 363 2.80 -39.81 -24.19
CA LEU A 363 2.19 -38.64 -24.83
C LEU A 363 1.26 -39.05 -25.96
N ASN A 364 1.70 -40.01 -26.78
CA ASN A 364 0.92 -40.61 -27.87
C ASN A 364 0.58 -42.06 -27.52
N GLY A 365 -0.57 -42.55 -28.00
CA GLY A 365 -0.89 -43.98 -27.92
C GLY A 365 -0.11 -44.73 -28.98
N ASN A 366 0.91 -45.48 -28.57
CA ASN A 366 1.49 -46.58 -29.35
C ASN A 366 1.12 -47.89 -28.68
#